data_AF-A0A7G9FUR7-F1
#
_entry.id   AF-A0A7G9FUR7-F1
#
_cell.length_a   1.000
_cell.length_b   1.000
_cell.length_c   1.000
_cell.angle_alpha   90.00
_cell.angle_beta   90.00
_cell.angle_gamma   90.00
#
_symmetry.space_group_name_H-M   'P 1'
#
loop_
_entity.id
_entity.type
_entity.pdbx_description
1 polymer ?
#
loop_
_entity_poly.entity_id
_entity_poly.type
_entity_poly.pdbx_seq_one_letter_code
_entity_poly.pdbx_strand_id
1 'polypeptide(L)'
;MESKKTSFWITYRDSDSSPTDSDTYGKWVCTFTDRSRIAQICQDAVAEHIIPESKYTDADAGQCCFYLNGTDLAAQEKVLRYLILNGLIPETVYGRLDNIPFELEKWTGRASTVLFCLDHFMNLYTGEFII
;
A
#
# COMPACT_ATOMS: atom_id res chain seq x y z
N MET A 1 2.79 17.84 2.10
CA MET A 1 2.21 16.69 2.84
C MET A 1 1.27 17.18 3.93
N GLU A 2 0.06 16.65 3.96
CA GLU A 2 -0.95 16.88 5.00
C GLU A 2 -1.17 15.61 5.82
N SER A 3 -1.48 15.77 7.11
CA SER A 3 -1.85 14.67 8.00
C SER A 3 -3.23 14.88 8.59
N LYS A 4 -4.10 13.85 8.55
CA LYS A 4 -5.43 13.86 9.14
C LYS A 4 -5.62 12.68 10.07
N LYS A 5 -6.15 12.95 11.26
CA LYS A 5 -6.53 11.92 12.23
C LYS A 5 -8.05 11.82 12.35
N THR A 6 -8.55 10.60 12.29
CA THR A 6 -9.92 10.23 12.65
C THR A 6 -9.89 9.32 13.89
N SER A 7 -11.05 8.93 14.43
CA SER A 7 -11.12 8.06 15.61
C SER A 7 -10.47 6.68 15.41
N PHE A 8 -10.24 6.25 14.16
CA PHE A 8 -9.72 4.91 13.85
C PHE A 8 -8.50 4.91 12.92
N TRP A 9 -8.26 5.98 12.18
CA TRP A 9 -7.22 6.04 11.15
C TRP A 9 -6.41 7.32 11.24
N ILE A 10 -5.10 7.18 11.03
CA ILE A 10 -4.18 8.27 10.75
C ILE A 10 -3.83 8.20 9.26
N THR A 11 -4.00 9.31 8.57
CA THR A 11 -3.84 9.44 7.11
C THR A 11 -2.81 10.48 6.79
N TYR A 12 -1.89 10.16 5.88
CA TYR A 12 -0.98 11.09 5.24
C TYR A 12 -1.34 11.21 3.77
N ARG A 13 -1.34 12.44 3.25
CA ARG A 13 -1.62 12.70 1.84
C ARG A 13 -0.64 13.71 1.29
N ASP A 14 -0.21 13.49 0.07
CA ASP A 14 0.59 14.46 -0.66
C ASP A 14 -0.31 15.63 -1.10
N SER A 15 0.13 16.85 -0.77
CA SER A 15 -0.69 18.07 -0.93
C SER A 15 -0.88 18.46 -2.39
N ASP A 16 0.05 18.02 -3.25
CA ASP A 16 0.02 18.29 -4.69
C ASP A 16 -0.70 17.17 -5.45
N SER A 17 -0.93 16.03 -4.80
CA SER A 17 -1.72 14.93 -5.36
C SER A 17 -3.22 15.16 -5.14
N SER A 18 -3.95 15.38 -6.23
CA SER A 18 -5.40 15.21 -6.21
C SER A 18 -5.72 13.71 -6.24
N PRO A 19 -6.67 13.21 -5.43
CA PRO A 19 -7.17 11.85 -5.60
C PRO A 19 -7.68 11.77 -7.03
N THR A 20 -6.96 11.01 -7.87
CA THR A 20 -7.35 10.84 -9.26
C THR A 20 -8.59 9.97 -9.21
N ASP A 21 -9.77 10.60 -9.33
CA ASP A 21 -11.09 9.96 -9.36
C ASP A 21 -11.19 9.10 -10.62
N SER A 22 -10.46 8.00 -10.57
CA SER A 22 -10.21 7.07 -11.66
C SER A 22 -10.68 5.71 -11.21
N ASP A 23 -11.31 4.99 -12.13
CA ASP A 23 -11.77 3.62 -11.92
C ASP A 23 -10.64 2.63 -11.58
N THR A 24 -9.39 3.10 -11.64
CA THR A 24 -8.16 2.35 -11.42
C THR A 24 -7.46 2.71 -10.11
N TYR A 25 -7.96 3.72 -9.36
CA TYR A 25 -7.38 4.06 -8.06
C TYR A 25 -7.70 2.99 -7.01
N GLY A 26 -6.68 2.56 -6.29
CA GLY A 26 -6.81 1.47 -5.33
C GLY A 26 -5.71 1.49 -4.28
N LYS A 27 -5.59 0.40 -3.53
CA LYS A 27 -4.67 0.28 -2.41
C LYS A 27 -4.08 -1.11 -2.26
N TRP A 28 -2.84 -1.12 -1.78
CA TRP A 28 -2.24 -2.29 -1.13
C TRP A 28 -2.59 -2.27 0.36
N VAL A 29 -3.00 -3.40 0.92
CA VAL A 29 -3.31 -3.55 2.34
C VAL A 29 -2.27 -4.46 2.99
N CYS A 30 -1.63 -3.97 4.05
CA CYS A 30 -0.66 -4.73 4.84
C CYS A 30 -1.04 -4.68 6.34
N THR A 31 -0.45 -5.58 7.13
CA THR A 31 -0.63 -5.59 8.58
C THR A 31 0.63 -5.11 9.28
N PHE A 32 0.49 -4.53 10.47
CA PHE A 32 1.61 -4.08 11.28
C PHE A 32 1.39 -4.42 12.76
N THR A 33 2.49 -4.52 13.51
CA THR A 33 2.51 -4.78 14.96
C THR A 33 3.31 -3.75 15.75
N ASP A 34 3.91 -2.78 15.07
CA ASP A 34 4.64 -1.67 15.67
C ASP A 34 4.11 -0.34 15.12
N ARG A 35 3.32 0.35 15.94
CA ARG A 35 2.70 1.65 15.63
C ARG A 35 3.73 2.72 15.29
N SER A 36 4.86 2.78 15.99
CA SER A 36 5.87 3.83 15.78
C SER A 36 6.56 3.63 14.44
N ARG A 37 6.90 2.36 14.13
CA ARG A 37 7.49 1.99 12.85
C ARG A 37 6.53 2.27 11.70
N ILE A 38 5.26 1.85 11.78
CA ILE A 38 4.32 2.07 10.66
C ILE A 38 4.01 3.55 10.45
N ALA A 39 3.94 4.35 11.52
CA ALA A 39 3.73 5.78 11.41
C ALA A 39 4.84 6.44 10.55
N GLN A 40 6.10 6.07 10.81
CA GLN A 40 7.25 6.54 10.05
C GLN A 40 7.19 6.06 8.59
N ILE A 41 6.96 4.76 8.36
CA ILE A 41 6.89 4.20 7.00
C ILE A 41 5.78 4.86 6.16
N CYS A 42 4.59 5.05 6.73
CA CYS A 42 3.48 5.69 6.05
C CYS A 42 3.77 7.18 5.75
N GLN A 43 4.40 7.89 6.69
CA GLN A 43 4.78 9.28 6.51
C GLN A 43 5.86 9.44 5.42
N ASP A 44 6.92 8.64 5.47
CA ASP A 44 8.03 8.70 4.52
C ASP A 44 7.58 8.34 3.11
N ALA A 45 6.69 7.35 2.97
CA ALA A 45 6.14 6.97 1.67
C ALA A 45 5.46 8.14 0.94
N VAL A 46 4.79 9.03 1.68
CA VAL A 46 4.17 10.24 1.13
C VAL A 46 5.20 11.34 0.94
N ALA A 47 6.06 11.58 1.94
CA ALA A 47 7.06 12.64 1.90
C ALA A 47 8.10 12.46 0.78
N GLU A 48 8.44 11.22 0.43
CA GLU A 48 9.35 10.87 -0.65
C GLU A 48 8.63 10.69 -2.01
N HIS A 49 7.35 11.07 -2.09
CA HIS A 49 6.50 10.94 -3.27
C HIS A 49 6.55 9.52 -3.86
N ILE A 50 6.55 8.50 -2.99
CA ILE A 50 6.42 7.08 -3.38
C ILE A 50 4.96 6.77 -3.70
N ILE A 51 4.07 7.24 -2.84
CA ILE A 51 2.63 7.17 -3.03
C ILE A 51 1.95 8.51 -2.74
N PRO A 52 0.78 8.78 -3.34
CA PRO A 52 -0.01 9.97 -3.05
C PRO A 52 -0.67 9.93 -1.66
N GLU A 53 -1.06 8.75 -1.18
CA GLU A 53 -1.75 8.63 0.11
C GLU A 53 -1.40 7.33 0.84
N SER A 54 -1.23 7.43 2.15
CA SER A 54 -1.13 6.28 3.05
C SER A 54 -2.01 6.48 4.27
N LYS A 55 -2.45 5.38 4.87
CA LYS A 55 -3.13 5.41 6.17
C LYS A 55 -2.81 4.18 6.99
N TYR A 56 -2.93 4.29 8.31
CA TYR A 56 -2.80 3.18 9.22
C TYR A 56 -3.79 3.31 10.39
N THR A 57 -4.16 2.19 10.99
CA THR A 57 -5.05 2.16 12.14
C THR A 57 -4.40 2.84 13.34
N ASP A 58 -5.13 3.67 14.09
CA ASP A 58 -4.62 4.31 15.32
C ASP A 58 -4.61 3.34 16.52
N ALA A 59 -3.82 2.28 16.43
CA ALA A 59 -3.68 1.22 17.42
C ALA A 59 -2.24 0.68 17.43
N ASP A 60 -1.86 -0.09 18.45
CA ASP A 60 -0.50 -0.67 18.57
C ASP A 60 -0.20 -1.69 17.46
N ALA A 61 -1.23 -2.39 16.99
CA ALA A 61 -1.21 -3.29 15.84
C ALA A 61 -2.48 -3.09 15.01
N GLY A 62 -2.41 -3.34 13.71
CA GLY A 62 -3.55 -3.12 12.82
C GLY A 62 -3.22 -3.26 11.34
N GLN A 63 -3.94 -2.51 10.52
CA GLN A 63 -3.77 -2.49 9.07
C GLN A 63 -3.25 -1.14 8.59
N CYS A 64 -2.43 -1.17 7.55
CA CYS A 64 -2.03 0.00 6.79
C CYS A 64 -2.44 -0.17 5.33
N CYS A 65 -2.76 0.95 4.68
CA CYS A 65 -3.12 0.99 3.28
C CYS A 65 -2.24 2.01 2.55
N PHE A 66 -1.77 1.63 1.36
CA PHE A 66 -0.97 2.47 0.47
C PHE A 66 -1.72 2.65 -0.83
N TYR A 67 -2.15 3.88 -1.10
CA TYR A 67 -3.06 4.22 -2.18
C TYR A 67 -2.32 4.80 -3.37
N LEU A 68 -2.67 4.37 -4.58
CA LEU A 68 -2.09 4.83 -5.84
C LEU A 68 -2.95 4.41 -7.05
N ASN A 69 -2.57 4.87 -8.24
CA ASN A 69 -3.19 4.44 -9.48
C ASN A 69 -2.73 3.00 -9.85
N GLY A 70 -3.68 2.09 -10.04
CA GLY A 70 -3.46 0.70 -10.43
C GLY A 70 -2.83 0.51 -11.81
N THR A 71 -2.93 1.50 -12.70
CA THR A 71 -2.41 1.40 -14.08
C THR A 71 -1.01 1.98 -14.27
N ASP A 72 -0.48 2.69 -13.26
CA ASP A 72 0.88 3.24 -13.30
C ASP A 72 1.88 2.17 -12.84
N LEU A 73 2.39 1.38 -13.80
CA LEU A 73 3.32 0.29 -13.51
C LEU A 73 4.61 0.77 -12.81
N ALA A 74 5.10 1.97 -13.14
CA ALA A 74 6.30 2.51 -12.52
C ALA A 74 6.05 2.87 -11.05
N ALA A 75 4.89 3.45 -10.74
CA ALA A 75 4.48 3.70 -9.36
C ALA A 75 4.22 2.39 -8.59
N GLN A 76 3.62 1.38 -9.24
CA GLN A 76 3.41 0.04 -8.66
C GLN A 76 4.76 -0.61 -8.29
N GLU A 77 5.73 -0.63 -9.20
CA GLU A 77 7.05 -1.18 -8.90
C GLU A 77 7.71 -0.42 -7.73
N LYS A 78 7.68 0.91 -7.76
CA LYS A 78 8.28 1.75 -6.72
C LYS A 78 7.69 1.47 -5.34
N VAL A 79 6.36 1.41 -5.22
CA VAL A 79 5.70 1.11 -3.92
C VAL A 79 5.98 -0.32 -3.48
N LEU A 80 5.93 -1.30 -4.37
CA LEU A 80 6.16 -2.70 -4.02
C LEU A 80 7.58 -2.93 -3.49
N ARG A 81 8.59 -2.35 -4.15
CA ARG A 81 9.98 -2.35 -3.63
C ARG A 81 10.05 -1.74 -2.25
N TYR A 82 9.39 -0.61 -2.04
CA TYR A 82 9.37 0.07 -0.76
C TYR A 82 8.71 -0.78 0.35
N LEU A 83 7.58 -1.44 0.07
CA LEU A 83 6.90 -2.32 1.02
C LEU A 83 7.77 -3.53 1.42
N ILE A 84 8.46 -4.14 0.46
CA ILE A 84 9.35 -5.29 0.70
C ILE A 84 10.55 -4.86 1.53
N LEU A 85 11.23 -3.77 1.16
CA LEU A 85 12.39 -3.26 1.90
C LEU A 85 12.05 -2.88 3.35
N ASN A 86 10.82 -2.42 3.59
CA ASN A 86 10.33 -2.10 4.92
C ASN A 86 9.74 -3.31 5.68
N GLY A 87 9.73 -4.50 5.07
CA GLY A 87 9.24 -5.73 5.68
C GLY A 87 7.72 -5.75 5.92
N LEU A 88 6.96 -5.02 5.11
CA LEU A 88 5.49 -4.96 5.23
C LEU A 88 4.78 -6.11 4.49
N ILE A 89 5.45 -6.73 3.54
CA ILE A 89 4.98 -7.94 2.87
C ILE A 89 5.67 -9.13 3.55
N PRO A 90 4.92 -9.97 4.30
CA PRO A 90 5.51 -11.10 5.01
C PRO A 90 6.16 -12.09 4.04
N GLU A 91 7.36 -12.54 4.39
CA GLU A 91 7.95 -13.74 3.82
C GLU A 91 7.44 -14.96 4.58
N THR A 92 6.96 -15.97 3.85
CA THR A 92 6.64 -17.27 4.41
C THR A 92 7.93 -18.01 4.81
N VAL A 93 7.78 -19.08 5.61
CA VAL A 93 8.88 -19.94 6.07
C VAL A 93 9.74 -20.56 4.94
N TYR A 94 9.28 -20.50 3.69
CA TYR A 94 10.01 -20.97 2.50
C TYR A 94 10.65 -19.84 1.69
N GLY A 95 10.71 -18.61 2.24
CA GLY A 95 11.19 -17.42 1.53
C GLY A 95 10.22 -16.91 0.45
N ARG A 96 8.99 -17.45 0.39
CA ARG A 96 7.96 -17.00 -0.56
C ARG A 96 7.21 -15.80 0.01
N LEU A 97 7.09 -14.71 -0.74
CA LEU A 97 6.29 -13.53 -0.37
C LEU A 97 4.79 -13.84 -0.37
N ASP A 98 4.06 -13.24 0.58
CA ASP A 98 2.60 -13.33 0.61
C ASP A 98 1.97 -12.64 -0.59
N ASN A 99 0.97 -13.27 -1.19
CA ASN A 99 0.35 -12.77 -2.42
C ASN A 99 -0.76 -11.77 -2.12
N ILE A 100 -0.37 -10.60 -1.62
CA ILE A 100 -1.33 -9.56 -1.24
C ILE A 100 -2.12 -9.06 -2.47
N PRO A 101 -3.41 -8.72 -2.34
CA PRO A 101 -4.22 -8.16 -3.41
C PRO A 101 -4.10 -6.63 -3.47
N PHE A 102 -4.24 -6.08 -4.68
CA PHE A 102 -4.52 -4.67 -4.91
C PHE A 102 -6.02 -4.45 -5.04
N GLU A 103 -6.59 -3.72 -4.10
CA GLU A 103 -8.02 -3.47 -4.01
C GLU A 103 -8.37 -2.10 -4.58
N LEU A 104 -9.25 -2.05 -5.57
CA LEU A 104 -9.81 -0.81 -6.07
C LEU A 104 -10.65 -0.13 -4.98
N GLU A 105 -10.51 1.19 -4.88
CA GLU A 105 -11.28 1.98 -3.92
C GLU A 105 -12.73 2.17 -4.38
N LYS A 106 -12.99 2.04 -5.68
CA LYS A 106 -14.34 2.11 -6.24
C LYS A 106 -15.25 1.04 -5.61
N TRP A 107 -16.18 1.51 -4.79
CA TRP A 107 -17.19 0.67 -4.16
C TRP A 107 -18.26 0.26 -5.18
N THR A 108 -18.33 -1.02 -5.54
CA THR A 108 -19.34 -1.55 -6.47
C THR A 108 -20.63 -2.03 -5.79
N GLY A 109 -20.82 -1.71 -4.50
CA GLY A 109 -22.03 -2.11 -3.75
C GLY A 109 -21.99 -3.52 -3.15
N ARG A 110 -20.97 -4.33 -3.44
CA ARG A 110 -20.85 -5.71 -2.92
C ARG A 110 -19.49 -6.08 -2.32
N ALA A 111 -18.40 -5.53 -2.84
CA ALA A 111 -17.05 -5.68 -2.30
C ALA A 111 -16.09 -4.72 -3.03
N SER A 112 -14.90 -4.51 -2.46
CA SER A 112 -13.77 -3.94 -3.20
C SER A 112 -13.37 -4.89 -4.33
N THR A 113 -13.20 -4.35 -5.53
CA THR A 113 -12.78 -5.13 -6.70
C THR A 113 -11.26 -5.32 -6.65
N VAL A 114 -10.80 -6.57 -6.59
CA VAL A 114 -9.37 -6.88 -6.72
C VAL A 114 -8.96 -6.74 -8.19
N LEU A 115 -7.98 -5.88 -8.47
CA LEU A 115 -7.50 -5.66 -9.83
C LEU A 115 -6.42 -6.68 -10.22
N PHE A 116 -5.47 -6.90 -9.32
CA PHE A 116 -4.36 -7.86 -9.46
C PHE A 116 -3.80 -8.18 -8.07
N CYS A 117 -2.89 -9.15 -8.01
CA CYS A 117 -2.13 -9.49 -6.79
C CYS A 117 -0.62 -9.30 -7.04
N LEU A 118 0.17 -9.43 -5.98
CA LEU A 118 1.64 -9.27 -6.04
C LEU A 118 2.32 -10.15 -7.10
N ASP A 119 1.80 -11.36 -7.33
CA ASP A 119 2.33 -12.29 -8.34
C ASP A 119 2.25 -11.77 -9.78
N HIS A 120 1.43 -10.74 -10.03
CA HIS A 120 1.37 -10.07 -11.32
C HIS A 120 2.64 -9.25 -11.63
N PHE A 121 3.37 -8.79 -10.60
CA PHE A 121 4.55 -7.94 -10.74
C PHE A 121 5.85 -8.68 -10.50
N MET A 122 5.83 -9.76 -9.70
CA MET A 122 7.04 -10.45 -9.30
C MET A 122 6.85 -11.94 -9.07
N ASN A 123 7.96 -12.67 -9.22
CA ASN A 123 8.05 -14.04 -8.78
C ASN A 123 8.11 -14.08 -7.25
N LEU A 124 7.04 -14.57 -6.63
CA LEU A 124 6.92 -14.63 -5.17
C LEU A 124 7.99 -15.49 -4.49
N TYR A 125 8.70 -16.38 -5.21
CA TYR A 125 9.76 -17.23 -4.65
C TYR A 125 11.15 -16.59 -4.73
N THR A 126 11.41 -15.79 -5.76
CA THR A 126 12.72 -15.14 -5.94
C THR A 126 12.72 -13.69 -5.48
N GLY A 127 11.55 -13.06 -5.35
CA GLY A 127 11.41 -11.62 -5.11
C GLY A 127 11.81 -10.78 -6.33
N GLU A 128 12.03 -11.39 -7.50
CA GLU A 128 12.41 -10.69 -8.72
C GLU A 128 11.17 -10.21 -9.48
N PHE A 129 11.22 -8.96 -9.94
CA PHE A 129 10.19 -8.40 -10.81
C PHE A 129 10.19 -9.09 -12.18
N ILE A 130 8.99 -9.33 -12.72
CA ILE A 130 8.78 -10.04 -14.00
C ILE A 130 8.11 -9.16 -15.06
N ILE A 131 8.01 -7.86 -14.80
CA ILE A 131 7.44 -6.84 -15.69
C ILE A 131 8.51 -6.03 -16.42
#